data_AF-A0A2D1U3T8-F1
#
_entry.id   AF-A0A2D1U3T8-F1
#
_cell.length_a   1.000
_cell.length_b   1.000
_cell.length_c   1.000
_cell.angle_alpha   90.00
_cell.angle_beta   90.00
_cell.angle_gamma   90.00
#
_symmetry.space_group_name_H-M   'P 1'
#
loop_
_entity.id
_entity.type
_entity.pdbx_description
1 polymer ?
#
loop_
_entity_poly.entity_id
_entity_poly.type
_entity_poly.pdbx_seq_one_letter_code
_entity_poly.pdbx_strand_id
1 'polypeptide(L)' 'MKTSSKILMVLGAIITIVGMLVFRNLQYVNAVDGHAWTININGINSFPWITFTGGLFIVIGIIFYISSLDSKGKRYN' A
#
# COMPACT_ATOMS: atom_id res chain seq x y z
N MET A 1 2.84 -16.72 -11.07
CA MET A 1 2.14 -15.72 -10.22
C MET A 1 2.66 -15.64 -8.79
N LYS A 2 3.06 -16.76 -8.14
CA LYS A 2 3.52 -16.74 -6.74
C LYS A 2 4.77 -15.91 -6.46
N THR A 3 5.72 -15.86 -7.40
CA THR A 3 6.94 -15.05 -7.24
C THR A 3 6.62 -13.56 -7.32
N SER A 4 5.83 -13.16 -8.32
CA SER A 4 5.37 -11.78 -8.49
C SER A 4 4.53 -11.27 -7.32
N SER A 5 3.66 -12.12 -6.75
CA SER A 5 2.86 -11.74 -5.58
C SER A 5 3.72 -11.50 -4.34
N LYS A 6 4.73 -12.36 -4.09
CA LYS A 6 5.70 -12.18 -3.00
C LYS A 6 6.51 -10.90 -3.19
N ILE A 7 6.95 -10.61 -4.41
CA ILE A 7 7.70 -9.38 -4.73
C ILE A 7 6.84 -8.14 -4.45
N LEU A 8 5.57 -8.14 -4.87
CA LEU A 8 4.64 -7.03 -4.60
C LEU A 8 4.42 -6.80 -3.11
N MET A 9 4.29 -7.87 -2.32
CA MET A 9 4.16 -7.76 -0.86
C MET A 9 5.42 -7.19 -0.21
N VAL A 10 6.61 -7.67 -0.61
CA VAL A 10 7.89 -7.20 -0.05
C VAL A 10 8.17 -5.76 -0.44
N LEU A 11 8.00 -5.40 -1.71
CA LEU A 11 8.16 -4.02 -2.18
C LEU A 11 7.15 -3.08 -1.52
N GLY A 12 5.89 -3.51 -1.41
CA GLY A 12 4.85 -2.75 -0.71
C GLY A 12 5.24 -2.48 0.75
N ALA A 13 5.72 -3.49 1.48
CA ALA A 13 6.19 -3.34 2.85
C ALA A 13 7.36 -2.36 2.97
N ILE A 14 8.34 -2.44 2.07
CA ILE A 14 9.48 -1.51 2.04
C ILE A 14 8.99 -0.07 1.79
N ILE A 15 8.13 0.14 0.80
CA ILE A 15 7.58 1.46 0.45
C ILE A 15 6.77 2.03 1.62
N THR A 16 5.96 1.22 2.29
CA THR A 16 5.19 1.64 3.47
C THR A 16 6.12 2.07 4.61
N ILE A 17 7.16 1.29 4.93
CA ILE A 17 8.12 1.62 5.99
C ILE A 17 8.87 2.91 5.65
N VAL A 18 9.36 3.04 4.41
CA VAL A 18 10.06 4.24 3.95
C VAL A 18 9.13 5.46 4.00
N GLY A 19 7.88 5.33 3.52
CA GLY A 19 6.89 6.41 3.59
C GLY A 19 6.61 6.85 5.03
N MET A 20 6.48 5.91 5.96
CA MET A 20 6.32 6.22 7.38
C MET A 20 7.53 6.93 7.97
N LEU A 21 8.75 6.57 7.58
CA LEU A 21 9.98 7.19 8.11
C LEU A 21 10.22 8.60 7.54
N VAL A 22 9.99 8.79 6.25
CA VAL A 22 10.21 10.07 5.54
C VAL A 22 9.17 11.10 5.96
N PHE A 23 7.91 10.70 6.09
CA PHE A 23 6.80 11.60 6.42
C PHE A 23 6.40 11.53 7.90
N ARG A 24 7.38 11.28 8.78
CA ARG A 24 7.19 11.27 10.25
C ARG A 24 6.64 12.57 10.82
N ASN A 25 6.85 13.68 10.11
CA ASN A 25 6.47 15.00 10.59
C ASN A 25 5.02 15.30 10.22
N LEU A 26 4.18 15.61 11.22
CA LEU A 26 2.75 15.92 11.06
C LEU A 26 2.48 17.23 10.27
N GLN A 27 3.47 17.81 9.61
CA GLN A 27 3.33 19.00 8.76
C GLN A 27 3.50 18.67 7.28
N TYR A 28 3.57 17.39 6.91
CA TYR A 28 3.67 17.00 5.52
C TYR A 28 2.36 17.29 4.77
N VAL A 29 2.44 18.16 3.77
CA VAL A 29 1.36 18.46 2.83
C VAL A 29 1.57 17.58 1.61
N ASN A 30 0.61 16.72 1.27
CA ASN A 30 0.71 15.94 0.04
C ASN A 30 0.64 16.86 -1.18
N ALA A 31 1.48 16.61 -2.17
CA ALA A 31 1.57 17.41 -3.40
C ALA A 31 0.30 17.39 -4.27
N VAL A 32 -0.60 16.43 -4.04
CA VAL A 32 -1.84 16.22 -4.81
C VAL A 32 -3.10 16.55 -4.00
N ASP A 33 -2.97 17.03 -2.76
CA ASP A 33 -4.13 17.44 -1.97
C ASP A 33 -4.59 18.83 -2.43
N GLY A 34 -5.87 18.96 -2.81
CA GLY A 34 -6.44 20.18 -3.40
C GLY A 34 -6.52 21.39 -2.45
N HIS A 35 -6.41 21.18 -1.13
CA HIS A 35 -6.34 22.26 -0.14
C HIS A 35 -5.76 21.77 1.19
N ALA A 36 -4.96 22.60 1.87
CA ALA A 36 -4.34 22.26 3.16
C ALA A 36 -5.35 21.93 4.28
N TRP A 37 -6.55 22.52 4.18
CA TRP A 37 -7.68 22.28 5.10
C TRP A 37 -8.27 20.86 4.98
N THR A 38 -8.32 20.28 3.78
CA THR A 38 -8.90 18.94 3.55
C THR A 38 -7.94 17.80 3.92
N ILE A 39 -6.73 18.13 4.38
CA ILE A 39 -5.72 17.17 4.82
C ILE A 39 -6.15 16.50 6.13
N ASN A 40 -6.95 17.17 6.97
CA ASN A 40 -7.46 16.55 8.20
C ASN A 40 -8.76 15.79 7.95
N ILE A 41 -8.69 14.45 7.93
CA ILE A 41 -9.87 13.60 8.04
C ILE A 41 -10.17 13.45 9.53
N ASN A 42 -11.24 14.07 10.03
CA ASN A 42 -11.63 14.03 11.45
C ASN A 42 -10.55 14.50 12.44
N GLY A 43 -9.73 15.50 12.07
CA GLY A 43 -8.65 16.01 12.91
C GLY A 43 -7.38 15.14 12.94
N ILE A 44 -7.35 14.08 12.11
CA ILE A 44 -6.17 13.26 11.87
C ILE A 44 -5.63 13.63 10.48
N ASN A 45 -4.35 14.00 10.41
CA ASN A 45 -3.72 14.36 9.14
C ASN A 45 -3.75 13.16 8.18
N SER A 46 -4.06 13.41 6.91
CA SER A 46 -4.21 12.41 5.86
C SER A 46 -2.92 11.61 5.71
N PHE A 47 -3.05 10.31 5.44
CA PHE A 47 -1.88 9.46 5.25
C PHE A 47 -1.07 9.94 4.04
N PRO A 48 0.27 10.00 4.15
CA PRO A 48 1.13 10.31 3.01
C PRO A 48 0.85 9.36 1.85
N TRP A 49 0.70 9.90 0.63
CA TRP A 49 0.36 9.10 -0.55
C TRP A 49 1.32 7.93 -0.82
N ILE A 50 2.61 8.14 -0.54
CA ILE A 50 3.63 7.08 -0.70
C ILE A 50 3.35 5.90 0.26
N THR A 51 2.98 6.19 1.50
CA THR A 51 2.61 5.17 2.48
C THR A 51 1.36 4.41 2.04
N PHE A 52 0.37 5.13 1.49
CA PHE A 52 -0.84 4.55 0.91
C PHE A 52 -0.52 3.63 -0.29
N THR A 53 0.31 4.06 -1.23
CA THR A 53 0.76 3.25 -2.39
C THR A 53 1.46 1.97 -1.95
N GLY A 54 2.31 2.04 -0.91
CA GLY A 54 2.93 0.85 -0.33
C GLY A 54 1.88 -0.14 0.20
N GLY A 55 0.87 0.35 0.92
CA GLY A 55 -0.25 -0.46 1.40
C GLY A 55 -1.05 -1.11 0.26
N LEU A 56 -1.30 -0.36 -0.82
CA LEU A 56 -1.99 -0.88 -2.00
C LEU A 56 -1.23 -2.06 -2.63
N PHE A 57 0.10 -1.97 -2.76
CA PHE A 57 0.91 -3.07 -3.30
C PHE A 57 0.87 -4.32 -2.41
N ILE A 58 0.81 -4.15 -1.08
CA ILE A 58 0.62 -5.28 -0.15
C ILE A 58 -0.72 -5.96 -0.42
N VAL A 59 -1.82 -5.20 -0.49
CA VAL A 59 -3.17 -5.75 -0.73
C VAL A 59 -3.25 -6.46 -2.07
N ILE A 60 -2.74 -5.86 -3.15
CA ILE A 60 -2.69 -6.49 -4.48
C ILE A 60 -1.85 -7.77 -4.45
N GLY A 61 -0.70 -7.74 -3.77
CA GLY A 61 0.14 -8.91 -3.57
C GLY A 61 -0.58 -10.05 -2.85
N ILE A 62 -1.35 -9.73 -1.80
CA ILE A 62 -2.17 -10.71 -1.07
C ILE A 62 -3.26 -11.30 -1.98
N ILE A 63 -3.99 -10.47 -2.72
CA ILE A 63 -5.04 -10.92 -3.64
C ILE A 63 -4.46 -11.90 -4.68
N PHE A 64 -3.33 -11.55 -5.30
CA PHE A 64 -2.68 -12.43 -6.26
C PHE A 64 -2.12 -13.69 -5.63
N TYR A 65 -1.66 -13.62 -4.38
CA TYR A 65 -1.22 -14.81 -3.67
C TYR A 65 -2.40 -15.78 -3.44
N ILE A 66 -3.52 -15.30 -2.91
CA ILE A 66 -4.74 -16.09 -2.67
C ILE A 66 -5.28 -16.66 -3.99
N SER A 67 -5.43 -15.83 -5.02
CA SER A 67 -5.88 -16.27 -6.36
C SER A 67 -4.99 -17.36 -6.94
N SER A 68 -3.67 -17.30 -6.70
CA SER A 68 -2.74 -18.34 -7.17
C SER A 68 -2.87 -19.66 -6.41
N LEU A 69 -3.41 -19.66 -5.20
CA LEU A 69 -3.72 -20.87 -4.43
C LEU A 69 -4.99 -21.54 -4.99
N ASP A 70 -6.04 -20.76 -5.23
CA ASP A 70 -7.30 -21.23 -5.81
C ASP A 70 -7.10 -21.81 -7.22
N SER A 71 -6.26 -21.15 -8.03
CA SER A 71 -5.89 -21.62 -9.37
C SER A 71 -5.17 -22.98 -9.38
N LYS A 72 -4.49 -23.36 -8.28
CA LYS A 72 -3.89 -24.70 -8.17
C LYS A 72 -4.93 -25.77 -7.88
N GLY A 73 -5.97 -25.47 -7.10
CA GLY A 73 -7.06 -26.40 -6.81
C GLY A 73 -7.86 -26.77 -8.05
N LYS A 74 -8.06 -25.83 -8.97
CA LYS A 74 -8.81 -26.05 -10.23
C LYS A 74 -8.03 -26.73 -11.36
N ARG A 75 -6.70 -26.81 -11.29
CA ARG A 75 -5.88 -27.45 -12.34
C ARG A 75 -5.73 -28.97 -12.14
N TYR A 76 -6.18 -29.48 -10.99
CA TYR A 76 -6.09 -30.88 -10.57
C TYR A 76 -7.47 -31.57 -10.47
N ASN A 77 -8.55 -30.84 -10.75
CA ASN A 77 -9.88 -31.38 -11.08
C ASN A 77 -10.11 -31.27 -12.59
#